data_AF-A0A2S9F821-F1
#
_entry.id   AF-A0A2S9F821-F1
#
_cell.length_a   1.000
_cell.length_b   1.000
_cell.length_c   1.000
_cell.angle_alpha   90.00
_cell.angle_beta   90.00
_cell.angle_gamma   90.00
#
_symmetry.space_group_name_H-M   'P 1'
#
loop_
_entity.id
_entity.type
_entity.pdbx_description
1 polymer ?
#
loop_
_entity_poly.entity_id
_entity_poly.type
_entity_poly.pdbx_seq_one_letter_code
_entity_poly.pdbx_strand_id
1 'polypeptide(L)'
;MMDAAAKPVVVYVDGPESSIAAALWGMNEGIARGTRVRLLAVIDPRRAGNDEAACHALLSAATALAATGGNVEIQCATARGEVAAVLLDESRRAAMLCLASRSMTALVATIASSPVVVVPQHHSDANEPDRWVVAVMERGPSAGSVLQTAIFEARLRHAAVMALTPAGRDPEEYFAEIGEPLECGGAGVEIWAVPQPGDVLAMLLQSPDLEHLVVAAADNHSIIGTFTDAAARTAPPAHFSLLVVPNETLAPPSRQGLEAPPRVLSALREAATRRGQRRSDDGIDGRKPMHSMQLGGGWWRPPNTAPLLENS
;
A
#
# COMPACT_ATOMS: atom_id res chain seq x y z
N MET A 1 -12.32 -30.00 -0.20
CA MET A 1 -13.00 -28.71 -0.08
C MET A 1 -11.99 -27.67 -0.57
N MET A 2 -12.04 -27.31 -1.85
CA MET A 2 -11.09 -26.36 -2.44
C MET A 2 -11.42 -25.00 -1.86
N ASP A 3 -10.56 -24.54 -0.95
CA ASP A 3 -10.55 -23.18 -0.43
C ASP A 3 -10.72 -22.22 -1.61
N ALA A 4 -11.72 -21.34 -1.56
CA ALA A 4 -11.87 -20.33 -2.58
C ALA A 4 -10.61 -19.44 -2.49
N ALA A 5 -9.63 -19.72 -3.35
CA ALA A 5 -8.30 -19.14 -3.25
C ALA A 5 -8.40 -17.64 -2.96
N ALA A 6 -7.80 -17.21 -1.83
CA ALA A 6 -7.86 -15.83 -1.37
C ALA A 6 -7.55 -14.87 -2.52
N LYS A 7 -8.26 -13.73 -2.57
CA LYS A 7 -8.06 -12.74 -3.62
C LYS A 7 -6.59 -12.26 -3.57
N PRO A 8 -5.90 -12.14 -4.72
CA PRO A 8 -4.51 -11.73 -4.77
C PRO A 8 -4.37 -10.23 -4.52
N VAL A 9 -3.19 -9.80 -4.08
CA VAL A 9 -2.75 -8.42 -4.29
C VAL A 9 -2.31 -8.31 -5.74
N VAL A 10 -2.97 -7.44 -6.51
CA VAL A 10 -2.64 -7.22 -7.93
C VAL A 10 -1.79 -5.97 -8.05
N VAL A 11 -0.68 -6.04 -8.75
CA VAL A 11 0.19 -4.88 -9.04
C VAL A 11 0.12 -4.63 -10.53
N TYR A 12 -0.37 -3.46 -10.93
CA TYR A 12 -0.30 -3.02 -12.31
C TYR A 12 1.10 -2.52 -12.63
N VAL A 13 1.70 -3.04 -13.70
CA VAL A 13 3.01 -2.63 -14.18
C VAL A 13 2.88 -2.03 -15.57
N ASP A 14 3.27 -0.75 -15.72
CA ASP A 14 3.19 0.01 -16.97
C ASP A 14 4.55 0.45 -17.52
N GLY A 15 5.61 0.28 -16.72
CA GLY A 15 6.98 0.66 -17.05
C GLY A 15 7.98 0.25 -15.98
N PRO A 16 9.25 -0.02 -16.34
CA PRO A 16 10.20 -0.68 -15.45
C PRO A 16 10.56 0.12 -14.19
N GLU A 17 10.70 1.44 -14.26
CA GLU A 17 11.13 2.25 -13.10
C GLU A 17 9.99 2.55 -12.12
N SER A 18 8.82 2.96 -12.62
CA SER A 18 7.65 3.26 -11.79
C SER A 18 7.09 2.01 -11.09
N SER A 19 7.18 0.86 -11.75
CA SER A 19 6.48 -0.35 -11.31
C SER A 19 7.23 -1.15 -10.26
N ILE A 20 8.54 -0.97 -10.09
CA ILE A 20 9.33 -1.73 -9.09
C ILE A 20 8.91 -1.33 -7.67
N ALA A 21 8.78 -0.04 -7.37
CA ALA A 21 8.33 0.43 -6.06
C ALA A 21 6.93 -0.10 -5.72
N ALA A 22 5.99 -0.02 -6.66
CA ALA A 22 4.64 -0.58 -6.50
C ALA A 22 4.65 -2.10 -6.34
N ALA A 23 5.55 -2.81 -7.03
CA ALA A 23 5.71 -4.25 -6.87
C ALA A 23 6.25 -4.62 -5.49
N LEU A 24 7.28 -3.92 -4.99
CA LEU A 24 7.85 -4.16 -3.67
C LEU A 24 6.81 -3.91 -2.57
N TRP A 25 6.06 -2.80 -2.68
CA TRP A 25 4.94 -2.50 -1.80
C TRP A 25 3.90 -3.62 -1.84
N GLY A 26 3.47 -4.04 -3.04
CA GLY A 26 2.51 -5.12 -3.23
C GLY A 26 2.99 -6.47 -2.71
N MET A 27 4.31 -6.73 -2.73
CA MET A 27 4.91 -7.92 -2.15
C MET A 27 4.81 -7.93 -0.63
N ASN A 28 5.17 -6.82 0.02
CA ASN A 28 5.02 -6.65 1.46
C ASN A 28 3.56 -6.82 1.88
N GLU A 29 2.64 -6.25 1.10
CA GLU A 29 1.20 -6.38 1.30
C GLU A 29 0.72 -7.84 1.17
N GLY A 30 1.20 -8.56 0.14
CA GLY A 30 0.88 -9.97 -0.06
C GLY A 30 1.36 -10.85 1.09
N ILE A 31 2.59 -10.61 1.59
CA ILE A 31 3.15 -11.30 2.76
C ILE A 31 2.30 -11.01 4.00
N ALA A 32 2.01 -9.74 4.28
CA ALA A 32 1.26 -9.32 5.46
C ALA A 32 -0.16 -9.91 5.49
N ARG A 33 -0.81 -10.02 4.32
CA ARG A 33 -2.14 -10.62 4.17
C ARG A 33 -2.14 -12.15 4.04
N GLY A 34 -0.97 -12.78 3.90
CA GLY A 34 -0.87 -14.21 3.61
C GLY A 34 -1.51 -14.61 2.28
N THR A 35 -1.48 -13.73 1.27
CA THR A 35 -2.05 -13.98 -0.07
C THR A 35 -0.99 -13.85 -1.15
N ARG A 36 -1.29 -14.38 -2.34
CA ARG A 36 -0.42 -14.32 -3.51
C ARG A 36 -0.37 -12.92 -4.12
N VAL A 37 0.74 -12.61 -4.78
CA VAL A 37 0.95 -11.37 -5.53
C VAL A 37 0.84 -11.65 -7.01
N ARG A 38 0.04 -10.86 -7.73
CA ARG A 38 -0.10 -10.94 -9.19
C ARG A 38 0.41 -9.67 -9.84
N LEU A 39 1.53 -9.77 -10.55
CA LEU A 39 2.01 -8.73 -11.44
C LEU A 39 1.22 -8.78 -12.75
N LEU A 40 0.62 -7.65 -13.13
CA LEU A 40 -0.25 -7.51 -14.29
C LEU A 40 0.27 -6.42 -15.21
N ALA A 41 0.54 -6.74 -16.47
CA ALA A 41 0.72 -5.74 -17.53
C ALA A 41 -0.45 -5.76 -18.50
N VAL A 42 -0.86 -4.58 -18.97
CA VAL A 42 -1.97 -4.45 -19.92
C VAL A 42 -1.46 -4.05 -21.30
N ILE A 43 -1.76 -4.88 -22.28
CA ILE A 43 -1.49 -4.67 -23.69
C ILE A 43 -2.71 -3.98 -24.31
N ASP A 44 -2.64 -2.66 -24.39
CA ASP A 44 -3.60 -1.85 -25.16
C ASP A 44 -3.34 -2.03 -26.68
N PRO A 45 -4.28 -2.62 -27.45
CA PRO A 45 -4.11 -2.84 -28.89
C PRO A 45 -4.03 -1.54 -29.69
N ARG A 46 -4.41 -0.39 -29.11
CA ARG A 46 -4.32 0.93 -29.74
C ARG A 46 -2.90 1.51 -29.71
N ARG A 47 -1.97 0.89 -28.96
CA ARG A 47 -0.59 1.35 -28.80
C ARG A 47 0.38 0.34 -29.42
N ALA A 48 1.05 0.73 -30.52
CA ALA A 48 2.07 -0.09 -31.14
C ALA A 48 3.27 -0.33 -30.20
N GLY A 49 3.84 -1.54 -30.21
CA GLY A 49 5.01 -1.90 -29.39
C GLY A 49 4.73 -2.23 -27.93
N ASN A 50 3.46 -2.22 -27.48
CA ASN A 50 3.11 -2.42 -26.07
C ASN A 50 3.32 -3.86 -25.58
N ASP A 51 3.31 -4.87 -26.47
CA ASP A 51 3.57 -6.27 -26.10
C ASP A 51 4.96 -6.48 -25.48
N GLU A 52 6.01 -5.92 -26.12
CA GLU A 52 7.39 -6.04 -25.67
C GLU A 52 7.63 -5.20 -24.41
N ALA A 53 7.08 -3.98 -24.36
CA ALA A 53 7.14 -3.13 -23.18
C ALA A 53 6.47 -3.79 -21.96
N ALA A 54 5.30 -4.40 -22.14
CA ALA A 54 4.59 -5.14 -21.09
C ALA A 54 5.41 -6.34 -20.58
N CYS A 55 6.02 -7.12 -21.49
CA CYS A 55 6.88 -8.23 -21.10
C CYS A 55 8.12 -7.75 -20.33
N HIS A 56 8.75 -6.67 -20.78
CA HIS A 56 9.91 -6.09 -20.13
C HIS A 56 9.58 -5.57 -18.72
N ALA A 57 8.47 -4.82 -18.56
CA ALA A 57 8.02 -4.32 -17.26
C ALA A 57 7.74 -5.46 -16.27
N LEU A 58 7.03 -6.51 -16.71
CA LEU A 58 6.79 -7.71 -15.90
C LEU A 58 8.10 -8.37 -15.47
N LEU A 59 9.03 -8.55 -16.42
CA LEU A 59 10.32 -9.18 -16.13
C LEU A 59 11.13 -8.37 -15.12
N SER A 60 11.21 -7.05 -15.28
CA SER A 60 11.92 -6.17 -14.35
C SER A 60 11.33 -6.24 -12.94
N ALA A 61 10.01 -6.11 -12.81
CA ALA A 61 9.33 -6.20 -11.51
C ALA A 61 9.50 -7.60 -10.87
N ALA A 62 9.28 -8.67 -11.64
CA ALA A 62 9.44 -10.03 -11.17
C ALA A 62 10.87 -10.34 -10.71
N THR A 63 11.88 -9.81 -11.41
CA THR A 63 13.29 -9.95 -11.04
C THR A 63 13.61 -9.19 -9.75
N ALA A 64 13.08 -7.96 -9.60
CA ALA A 64 13.23 -7.18 -8.38
C ALA A 64 12.61 -7.91 -7.17
N LEU A 65 11.39 -8.44 -7.32
CA LEU A 65 10.75 -9.22 -6.25
C LEU A 65 11.50 -10.51 -5.95
N ALA A 66 11.98 -11.21 -6.98
CA ALA A 66 12.78 -12.41 -6.77
C ALA A 66 14.05 -12.12 -5.96
N ALA A 67 14.68 -10.96 -6.17
CA ALA A 67 15.90 -10.58 -5.47
C ALA A 67 15.71 -10.37 -3.96
N THR A 68 14.53 -9.94 -3.49
CA THR A 68 14.26 -9.66 -2.07
C THR A 68 14.29 -10.91 -1.19
N GLY A 69 13.86 -12.05 -1.71
CA GLY A 69 13.74 -13.27 -0.90
C GLY A 69 12.42 -13.44 -0.16
N GLY A 70 11.43 -12.59 -0.44
CA GLY A 70 10.10 -12.68 0.15
C GLY A 70 9.45 -14.06 -0.04
N ASN A 71 8.82 -14.57 1.01
CA ASN A 71 8.08 -15.84 0.99
C ASN A 71 6.63 -15.62 0.54
N VAL A 72 6.44 -15.24 -0.73
CA VAL A 72 5.10 -15.05 -1.32
C VAL A 72 5.06 -15.63 -2.73
N GLU A 73 3.92 -16.22 -3.10
CA GLU A 73 3.71 -16.71 -4.46
C GLU A 73 3.56 -15.51 -5.41
N ILE A 74 4.47 -15.42 -6.39
CA ILE A 74 4.45 -14.39 -7.43
C ILE A 74 3.88 -14.99 -8.71
N GLN A 75 2.77 -14.43 -9.18
CA GLN A 75 2.17 -14.73 -10.48
C GLN A 75 2.41 -13.56 -11.43
N CYS A 76 2.73 -13.83 -12.68
CA CYS A 76 2.82 -12.82 -13.73
C CYS A 76 1.68 -13.07 -14.73
N ALA A 77 1.06 -12.00 -15.23
CA ALA A 77 0.02 -12.13 -16.23
C ALA A 77 0.00 -10.92 -17.16
N THR A 78 -0.41 -11.16 -18.40
CA THR A 78 -0.78 -10.10 -19.34
C THR A 78 -2.27 -10.13 -19.61
N ALA A 79 -2.86 -8.96 -19.80
CA ALA A 79 -4.23 -8.79 -20.25
C ALA A 79 -4.25 -7.91 -21.50
N ARG A 80 -5.20 -8.16 -22.41
CA ARG A 80 -5.37 -7.36 -23.63
C ARG A 80 -6.65 -6.54 -23.52
N GLY A 81 -6.58 -5.24 -23.78
CA GLY A 81 -7.74 -4.36 -23.72
C GLY A 81 -7.41 -2.92 -23.35
N GLU A 82 -8.46 -2.11 -23.20
CA GLU A 82 -8.35 -0.75 -22.67
C GLU A 82 -7.98 -0.81 -21.18
N VAL A 83 -6.99 -0.01 -20.77
CA VAL A 83 -6.35 -0.21 -19.46
C VAL A 83 -7.31 0.05 -18.31
N ALA A 84 -8.15 1.10 -18.37
CA ALA A 84 -9.10 1.39 -17.30
C ALA A 84 -10.12 0.25 -17.13
N ALA A 85 -10.66 -0.27 -18.24
CA ALA A 85 -11.60 -1.39 -18.23
C ALA A 85 -10.97 -2.67 -17.64
N VAL A 86 -9.72 -2.98 -18.00
CA VAL A 86 -9.01 -4.15 -17.46
C VAL A 86 -8.76 -4.00 -15.96
N LEU A 87 -8.27 -2.83 -15.52
CA LEU A 87 -7.98 -2.58 -14.10
C LEU A 87 -9.24 -2.56 -13.24
N LEU A 88 -10.35 -2.03 -13.75
CA LEU A 88 -11.65 -2.10 -13.07
C LEU A 88 -12.09 -3.56 -12.88
N ASP A 89 -11.92 -4.41 -13.88
CA ASP A 89 -12.26 -5.84 -13.76
C ASP A 89 -11.35 -6.59 -12.79
N GLU A 90 -10.05 -6.33 -12.85
CA GLU A 90 -9.08 -6.92 -11.94
C GLU A 90 -9.27 -6.43 -10.50
N SER A 91 -9.63 -5.16 -10.29
CA SER A 91 -9.94 -4.63 -8.95
C SER A 91 -11.05 -5.44 -8.28
N ARG A 92 -12.14 -5.79 -8.98
CA ARG A 92 -13.22 -6.64 -8.40
C ARG A 92 -12.72 -8.01 -7.91
N ARG A 93 -11.66 -8.53 -8.52
CA ARG A 93 -11.06 -9.84 -8.27
C ARG A 93 -9.85 -9.78 -7.35
N ALA A 94 -9.39 -8.59 -6.96
CA ALA A 94 -8.24 -8.37 -6.11
C ALA A 94 -8.63 -8.17 -4.64
N ALA A 95 -7.72 -8.51 -3.73
CA ALA A 95 -7.77 -8.05 -2.35
C ALA A 95 -7.37 -6.57 -2.27
N MET A 96 -6.44 -6.16 -3.15
CA MET A 96 -5.99 -4.80 -3.33
C MET A 96 -5.36 -4.66 -4.72
N LEU A 97 -5.51 -3.49 -5.35
CA LEU A 97 -4.80 -3.13 -6.58
C LEU A 97 -3.72 -2.08 -6.27
N CYS A 98 -2.47 -2.35 -6.64
CA CYS A 98 -1.35 -1.43 -6.48
C CYS A 98 -0.99 -0.78 -7.81
N LEU A 99 -0.92 0.54 -7.81
CA LEU A 99 -0.51 1.37 -8.94
C LEU A 99 0.69 2.22 -8.55
N ALA A 100 1.58 2.51 -9.50
CA ALA A 100 2.61 3.52 -9.30
C ALA A 100 2.04 4.94 -9.51
N SER A 101 2.62 5.95 -8.87
CA SER A 101 2.10 7.33 -8.88
C SER A 101 2.06 8.00 -10.25
N ARG A 102 2.87 7.55 -11.19
CA ARG A 102 2.86 8.03 -12.58
C ARG A 102 1.85 7.28 -13.47
N SER A 103 1.21 6.26 -12.92
CA SER A 103 0.34 5.33 -13.61
C SER A 103 -1.11 5.67 -13.31
N MET A 104 -1.79 6.32 -14.26
CA MET A 104 -3.26 6.34 -14.32
C MET A 104 -3.97 6.79 -13.03
N THR A 105 -3.37 7.69 -12.26
CA THR A 105 -3.93 8.17 -10.99
C THR A 105 -5.32 8.81 -11.13
N ALA A 106 -5.59 9.45 -12.27
CA ALA A 106 -6.90 9.98 -12.63
C ALA A 106 -8.01 8.92 -12.69
N LEU A 107 -7.67 7.63 -12.75
CA LEU A 107 -8.61 6.52 -12.80
C LEU A 107 -8.81 5.81 -11.46
N VAL A 108 -8.05 6.18 -10.42
CA VAL A 108 -8.09 5.49 -9.11
C VAL A 108 -9.50 5.48 -8.53
N ALA A 109 -10.19 6.63 -8.54
CA ALA A 109 -11.57 6.74 -8.04
C ALA A 109 -12.56 5.89 -8.87
N THR A 110 -12.31 5.71 -10.18
CA THR A 110 -13.25 5.01 -11.08
C THR A 110 -13.05 3.50 -11.08
N ILE A 111 -11.85 3.02 -10.77
CA ILE A 111 -11.52 1.59 -10.78
C ILE A 111 -11.61 0.94 -9.40
N ALA A 112 -11.75 1.71 -8.31
CA ALA A 112 -11.78 1.23 -6.93
C ALA A 112 -13.04 0.41 -6.61
N SER A 113 -13.11 -0.82 -7.11
CA SER A 113 -14.06 -1.86 -6.68
C SER A 113 -13.48 -2.76 -5.56
N SER A 114 -12.18 -2.62 -5.31
CA SER A 114 -11.40 -3.06 -4.17
C SER A 114 -10.55 -1.88 -3.70
N PRO A 115 -9.89 -1.95 -2.53
CA PRO A 115 -8.89 -0.95 -2.18
C PRO A 115 -7.83 -0.81 -3.29
N VAL A 116 -7.49 0.44 -3.64
CA VAL A 116 -6.49 0.78 -4.65
C VAL A 116 -5.42 1.64 -4.00
N VAL A 117 -4.17 1.16 -3.97
CA VAL A 117 -3.05 1.96 -3.48
C VAL A 117 -2.30 2.62 -4.63
N VAL A 118 -1.95 3.88 -4.44
CA VAL A 118 -1.04 4.64 -5.29
C VAL A 118 0.28 4.78 -4.54
N VAL A 119 1.32 4.18 -5.09
CA VAL A 119 2.66 4.10 -4.51
C VAL A 119 3.56 5.14 -5.17
N PRO A 120 4.20 6.06 -4.42
CA PRO A 120 5.16 7.02 -4.97
C PRO A 120 6.40 6.31 -5.54
N GLN A 121 7.06 6.94 -6.51
CA GLN A 121 8.29 6.38 -7.12
C GLN A 121 9.44 6.20 -6.11
N HIS A 122 9.55 7.11 -5.14
CA HIS A 122 10.57 7.07 -4.09
C HIS A 122 9.93 6.58 -2.80
N HIS A 123 9.57 5.30 -2.76
CA HIS A 123 9.27 4.65 -1.50
C HIS A 123 10.59 4.27 -0.84
N SER A 124 10.91 4.88 0.30
CA SER A 124 12.11 4.55 1.06
C SER A 124 11.88 3.24 1.81
N ASP A 125 12.80 2.29 1.68
CA ASP A 125 12.88 1.08 2.52
C ASP A 125 13.50 1.42 3.90
N ALA A 126 13.39 2.67 4.35
CA ALA A 126 14.02 3.13 5.58
C ALA A 126 13.63 2.22 6.76
N ASN A 127 14.66 1.85 7.50
CA ASN A 127 14.58 1.03 8.71
C ASN A 127 13.66 1.75 9.71
N GLU A 128 12.48 1.17 9.96
CA GLU A 128 11.47 1.56 10.96
C GLU A 128 11.31 3.08 11.24
N PRO A 129 10.89 3.90 10.26
CA PRO A 129 10.29 5.19 10.59
C PRO A 129 9.01 4.94 11.39
N ASP A 130 8.68 5.86 12.30
CA ASP A 130 7.35 5.88 12.92
C ASP A 130 6.29 5.95 11.81
N ARG A 131 5.44 4.92 11.74
CA ARG A 131 4.44 4.75 10.68
C ARG A 131 3.09 5.24 11.15
N TRP A 132 2.47 6.07 10.34
CA TRP A 132 1.11 6.55 10.59
C TRP A 132 0.19 6.12 9.47
N VAL A 133 -0.96 5.54 9.84
CA VAL A 133 -2.08 5.38 8.92
C VAL A 133 -3.03 6.54 9.14
N VAL A 134 -3.14 7.42 8.14
CA VAL A 134 -3.93 8.64 8.22
C VAL A 134 -5.29 8.38 7.58
N ALA A 135 -6.34 8.23 8.38
CA ALA A 135 -7.70 8.07 7.90
C ALA A 135 -8.34 9.44 7.66
N VAL A 136 -8.56 9.80 6.39
CA VAL A 136 -9.21 11.07 6.02
C VAL A 136 -10.70 10.84 5.86
N MET A 137 -11.47 11.24 6.89
CA MET A 137 -12.88 10.91 6.99
C MET A 137 -13.74 12.11 6.60
N GLU A 138 -14.59 11.91 5.60
CA GLU A 138 -15.62 12.89 5.23
C GLU A 138 -16.97 12.49 5.79
N ARG A 139 -17.91 13.44 5.81
CA ARG A 139 -19.29 13.15 6.17
C ARG A 139 -19.90 12.21 5.14
N GLY A 140 -20.37 11.05 5.58
CA GLY A 140 -21.07 10.12 4.69
C GLY A 140 -20.92 8.66 5.12
N PRO A 141 -21.51 7.75 4.34
CA PRO A 141 -21.54 6.32 4.66
C PRO A 141 -20.16 5.65 4.56
N SER A 142 -19.21 6.25 3.82
CA SER A 142 -17.87 5.69 3.62
C SER A 142 -16.94 5.86 4.82
N ALA A 143 -17.27 6.71 5.79
CA ALA A 143 -16.42 7.02 6.95
C ALA A 143 -16.04 5.77 7.78
N GLY A 144 -17.00 4.89 8.05
CA GLY A 144 -16.75 3.63 8.75
C GLY A 144 -15.82 2.69 7.96
N SER A 145 -16.00 2.61 6.64
CA SER A 145 -15.14 1.78 5.77
C SER A 145 -13.71 2.31 5.70
N VAL A 146 -13.53 3.64 5.68
CA VAL A 146 -12.22 4.30 5.74
C VAL A 146 -11.52 3.99 7.06
N LEU A 147 -12.22 4.15 8.19
CA LEU A 147 -11.68 3.86 9.52
C LEU A 147 -11.32 2.39 9.70
N GLN A 148 -12.21 1.46 9.34
CA GLN A 148 -11.95 0.02 9.41
C GLN A 148 -10.76 -0.40 8.54
N THR A 149 -10.66 0.15 7.33
CA THR A 149 -9.50 -0.08 6.47
C THR A 149 -8.23 0.47 7.12
N ALA A 150 -8.27 1.69 7.66
CA ALA A 150 -7.11 2.28 8.34
C ALA A 150 -6.64 1.45 9.54
N ILE A 151 -7.56 0.97 10.38
CA ILE A 151 -7.25 0.08 11.51
C ILE A 151 -6.63 -1.23 11.01
N PHE A 152 -7.19 -1.81 9.95
CA PHE A 152 -6.65 -3.03 9.34
C PHE A 152 -5.21 -2.81 8.82
N GLU A 153 -4.97 -1.74 8.06
CA GLU A 153 -3.64 -1.43 7.54
C GLU A 153 -2.64 -1.07 8.65
N ALA A 154 -3.11 -0.44 9.72
CA ALA A 154 -2.31 -0.10 10.89
C ALA A 154 -1.86 -1.35 11.64
N ARG A 155 -2.74 -2.34 11.81
CA ARG A 155 -2.38 -3.67 12.34
C ARG A 155 -1.33 -4.36 11.50
N LEU A 156 -1.48 -4.34 10.17
CA LEU A 156 -0.50 -4.96 9.26
C LEU A 156 0.89 -4.31 9.33
N ARG A 157 0.95 -3.02 9.67
CA ARG A 157 2.19 -2.22 9.67
C ARG A 157 2.76 -1.95 11.05
N HIS A 158 2.10 -2.42 12.11
CA HIS A 158 2.41 -2.04 13.50
C HIS A 158 2.44 -0.52 13.70
N ALA A 159 1.46 0.17 13.12
CA ALA A 159 1.35 1.63 13.08
C ALA A 159 0.20 2.15 13.97
N ALA A 160 0.24 3.44 14.32
CA ALA A 160 -0.90 4.14 14.89
C ALA A 160 -1.83 4.68 13.79
N VAL A 161 -3.10 4.92 14.13
CA VAL A 161 -4.07 5.58 13.25
C VAL A 161 -4.22 7.04 13.66
N MET A 162 -4.09 7.96 12.70
CA MET A 162 -4.52 9.34 12.84
C MET A 162 -5.83 9.51 12.07
N ALA A 163 -6.94 9.63 12.79
CA ALA A 163 -8.26 9.83 12.21
C ALA A 163 -8.57 11.32 12.09
N LEU A 164 -8.58 11.83 10.86
CA LEU A 164 -8.93 13.20 10.55
C LEU A 164 -10.45 13.29 10.41
N THR A 165 -11.11 13.87 11.41
CA THR A 165 -12.57 14.02 11.44
C THR A 165 -13.02 15.29 10.73
N PRO A 166 -14.25 15.36 10.18
CA PRO A 166 -14.73 16.55 9.51
C PRO A 166 -14.61 17.82 10.38
N ALA A 167 -14.18 18.92 9.79
CA ALA A 167 -14.02 20.20 10.50
C ALA A 167 -15.32 20.64 11.21
N GLY A 168 -15.16 21.18 12.42
CA GLY A 168 -16.28 21.66 13.25
C GLY A 168 -17.14 20.56 13.88
N ARG A 169 -16.68 19.31 13.86
CA ARG A 169 -17.28 18.20 14.61
C ARG A 169 -16.37 17.83 15.78
N ASP A 170 -16.99 17.55 16.92
CA ASP A 170 -16.29 16.88 18.01
C ASP A 170 -15.92 15.44 17.57
N PRO A 171 -14.67 15.01 17.73
CA PRO A 171 -14.25 13.68 17.32
C PRO A 171 -14.96 12.54 18.07
N GLU A 172 -15.23 12.67 19.37
CA GLU A 172 -15.89 11.61 20.14
C GLU A 172 -17.34 11.42 19.67
N GLU A 173 -18.07 12.53 19.46
CA GLU A 173 -19.42 12.50 18.90
C GLU A 173 -19.46 11.89 17.50
N TYR A 174 -18.46 12.19 16.66
CA TYR A 174 -18.39 11.68 15.29
C TYR A 174 -18.12 10.17 15.24
N PHE A 175 -17.23 9.67 16.09
CA PHE A 175 -16.97 8.23 16.22
C PHE A 175 -18.21 7.47 16.72
N ALA A 176 -18.96 8.06 17.66
CA ALA A 176 -20.23 7.50 18.11
C ALA A 176 -21.29 7.46 16.98
N GLU A 177 -21.35 8.49 16.12
CA GLU A 177 -22.28 8.55 14.98
C GLU A 177 -22.04 7.43 13.97
N ILE A 178 -20.78 7.13 13.64
CA ILE A 178 -20.43 6.10 12.65
C ILE A 178 -20.45 4.67 13.22
N GLY A 179 -20.82 4.51 14.50
CA GLY A 179 -20.94 3.21 15.17
C GLY A 179 -19.60 2.54 15.51
N GLU A 180 -18.51 3.30 15.52
CA GLU A 180 -17.16 2.83 15.85
C GLU A 180 -16.65 3.63 17.05
N PRO A 181 -16.94 3.22 18.30
CA PRO A 181 -16.37 3.88 19.48
C PRO A 181 -14.85 4.04 19.34
N LEU A 182 -14.26 5.12 19.84
CA LEU A 182 -12.79 5.30 19.85
C LEU A 182 -12.06 4.12 20.56
N GLU A 183 -12.76 3.45 21.46
CA GLU A 183 -12.33 2.22 22.15
C GLU A 183 -12.26 0.99 21.22
N CYS A 184 -12.77 1.06 19.98
CA CYS A 184 -12.65 0.04 18.91
C CYS A 184 -11.22 -0.19 18.42
N GLY A 185 -10.23 0.48 19.00
CA GLY A 185 -8.84 0.01 19.05
C GLY A 185 -8.72 -1.32 19.80
N GLY A 186 -9.49 -2.34 19.40
CA GLY A 186 -9.43 -3.68 19.97
C GLY A 186 -7.98 -4.14 20.03
N ALA A 187 -7.50 -4.39 21.25
CA ALA A 187 -6.22 -4.95 21.64
C ALA A 187 -5.08 -4.77 20.61
N GLY A 188 -4.62 -3.53 20.36
CA GLY A 188 -3.28 -3.34 19.77
C GLY A 188 -3.07 -2.22 18.74
N VAL A 189 -4.06 -1.36 18.44
CA VAL A 189 -3.84 -0.16 17.60
C VAL A 189 -4.27 1.08 18.35
N GLU A 190 -3.37 2.04 18.46
CA GLU A 190 -3.64 3.36 19.00
C GLU A 190 -4.32 4.24 17.94
N ILE A 191 -5.42 4.90 18.30
CA ILE A 191 -6.20 5.76 17.41
C ILE A 191 -6.21 7.18 17.97
N TRP A 192 -5.74 8.13 17.18
CA TRP A 192 -5.69 9.55 17.49
C TRP A 192 -6.69 10.29 16.62
N ALA A 193 -7.76 10.80 17.22
CA ALA A 193 -8.75 11.57 16.48
C ALA A 193 -8.41 13.07 16.52
N VAL A 194 -8.33 13.70 15.34
CA VAL A 194 -7.92 15.09 15.17
C VAL A 194 -8.86 15.76 14.17
N PRO A 195 -9.35 16.99 14.41
CA PRO A 195 -10.10 17.72 13.39
C PRO A 195 -9.25 17.90 12.12
N GLN A 196 -9.84 17.62 10.96
CA GLN A 196 -9.16 17.72 9.67
C GLN A 196 -8.63 19.16 9.44
N PRO A 197 -7.33 19.32 9.14
CA PRO A 197 -6.79 20.63 8.79
C PRO A 197 -7.32 21.09 7.42
N GLY A 198 -7.20 22.39 7.14
CA GLY A 198 -7.56 22.94 5.82
C GLY A 198 -6.72 22.38 4.66
N ASP A 199 -5.49 21.94 4.94
CA ASP A 199 -4.60 21.30 3.97
C ASP A 199 -3.90 20.09 4.63
N VAL A 200 -4.43 18.89 4.33
CA VAL A 200 -3.91 17.62 4.85
C VAL A 200 -2.51 17.34 4.30
N LEU A 201 -2.27 17.60 3.02
CA LEU A 201 -0.97 17.33 2.41
C LEU A 201 0.12 18.22 3.04
N ALA A 202 -0.15 19.51 3.23
CA ALA A 202 0.78 20.42 3.88
C ALA A 202 1.08 19.98 5.32
N MET A 203 0.10 19.48 6.07
CA MET A 203 0.32 18.93 7.41
C MET A 203 1.28 17.73 7.37
N LEU A 204 1.07 16.76 6.49
CA LEU A 204 1.94 15.57 6.40
C LEU A 204 3.37 15.92 5.98
N LEU A 205 3.53 16.94 5.12
CA LEU A 205 4.84 17.43 4.70
C LEU A 205 5.64 18.12 5.82
N GLN A 206 5.02 18.48 6.95
CA GLN A 206 5.73 19.03 8.11
C GLN A 206 6.50 17.95 8.89
N SER A 207 6.23 16.67 8.64
CA SER A 207 6.91 15.55 9.29
C SER A 207 7.47 14.59 8.23
N PRO A 208 8.51 15.02 7.48
CA PRO A 208 9.05 14.23 6.36
C PRO A 208 9.72 12.93 6.80
N ASP A 209 10.08 12.79 8.09
CA ASP A 209 10.70 11.57 8.61
C ASP A 209 9.68 10.44 8.86
N LEU A 210 8.37 10.74 8.78
CA LEU A 210 7.28 9.79 9.00
C LEU A 210 6.78 9.20 7.69
N GLU A 211 6.57 7.88 7.68
CA GLU A 211 5.92 7.18 6.57
C GLU A 211 4.40 7.19 6.78
N HIS A 212 3.68 7.83 5.86
CA HIS A 212 2.23 7.98 5.94
C HIS A 212 1.50 7.08 4.93
N LEU A 213 0.56 6.26 5.39
CA LEU A 213 -0.44 5.65 4.52
C LEU A 213 -1.74 6.44 4.65
N VAL A 214 -2.06 7.25 3.65
CA VAL A 214 -3.28 8.06 3.62
C VAL A 214 -4.43 7.20 3.10
N VAL A 215 -5.48 7.04 3.89
CA VAL A 215 -6.67 6.26 3.54
C VAL A 215 -7.83 7.22 3.28
N ALA A 216 -8.44 7.14 2.10
CA ALA A 216 -9.56 7.99 1.70
C ALA A 216 -10.62 7.19 0.94
N ALA A 217 -11.87 7.64 0.98
CA ALA A 217 -12.96 7.06 0.20
C ALA A 217 -12.86 7.47 -1.28
N ALA A 218 -13.36 6.62 -2.19
CA ALA A 218 -13.33 6.86 -3.63
C ALA A 218 -14.15 8.07 -4.09
N ASP A 219 -15.14 8.51 -3.29
CA ASP A 219 -15.88 9.76 -3.50
C ASP A 219 -15.16 11.02 -2.99
N ASN A 220 -14.05 10.90 -2.25
CA ASN A 220 -13.26 12.05 -1.81
C ASN A 220 -12.32 12.53 -2.92
N HIS A 221 -12.90 13.11 -3.96
CA HIS A 221 -12.17 13.58 -5.15
C HIS A 221 -11.13 14.67 -4.82
N SER A 222 -11.34 15.48 -3.79
CA SER A 222 -10.40 16.54 -3.38
C SER A 222 -9.11 15.96 -2.80
N ILE A 223 -9.23 15.01 -1.86
CA ILE A 223 -8.07 14.33 -1.28
C ILE A 223 -7.38 13.48 -2.35
N ILE A 224 -8.14 12.70 -3.14
CA ILE A 224 -7.55 11.89 -4.21
C ILE A 224 -6.75 12.76 -5.16
N GLY A 225 -7.35 13.83 -5.72
CA GLY A 225 -6.68 14.73 -6.65
C GLY A 225 -5.41 15.35 -6.05
N THR A 226 -5.51 15.89 -4.84
CA THR A 226 -4.38 16.52 -4.12
C THR A 226 -3.19 15.57 -3.98
N PHE A 227 -3.43 14.34 -3.50
CA PHE A 227 -2.37 13.37 -3.25
C PHE A 227 -1.85 12.73 -4.53
N THR A 228 -2.70 12.52 -5.54
CA THR A 228 -2.25 12.01 -6.83
C THR A 228 -1.40 13.02 -7.59
N ASP A 229 -1.76 14.30 -7.55
CA ASP A 229 -0.96 15.38 -8.15
C ASP A 229 0.37 15.53 -7.43
N ALA A 230 0.38 15.39 -6.10
CA ALA A 230 1.60 15.39 -5.30
C ALA A 230 2.51 14.21 -5.62
N ALA A 231 1.95 13.00 -5.71
CA ALA A 231 2.71 11.79 -6.01
C ALA A 231 3.26 11.77 -7.45
N ALA A 232 2.68 12.55 -8.37
CA ALA A 232 3.16 12.72 -9.74
C ALA A 232 4.31 13.73 -9.87
N ARG A 233 4.55 14.60 -8.88
CA ARG A 233 5.65 15.60 -8.90
C ARG A 233 6.99 14.96 -8.54
N THR A 234 8.06 15.49 -9.13
CA THR A 234 9.44 14.97 -9.03
C THR A 234 10.26 15.51 -7.83
N ALA A 235 9.67 16.28 -6.90
CA ALA A 235 10.39 16.91 -5.77
C ALA A 235 9.47 17.25 -4.57
N PRO A 236 9.98 17.38 -3.32
CA PRO A 236 10.89 16.48 -2.58
C PRO A 236 10.12 15.23 -2.06
N PRO A 237 10.74 14.23 -1.39
CA PRO A 237 10.11 12.93 -1.16
C PRO A 237 9.10 13.07 -0.03
N ALA A 238 7.85 13.35 -0.40
CA ALA A 238 6.77 13.11 0.52
C ALA A 238 6.66 11.59 0.70
N HIS A 239 6.98 11.09 1.89
CA HIS A 239 6.90 9.67 2.22
C HIS A 239 5.46 9.27 2.51
N PHE A 240 4.59 9.39 1.50
CA PHE A 240 3.21 8.93 1.61
C PHE A 240 2.83 7.96 0.49
N SER A 241 1.98 6.99 0.83
CA SER A 241 1.18 6.22 -0.12
C SER A 241 -0.30 6.60 0.06
N LEU A 242 -1.08 6.59 -1.01
CA LEU A 242 -2.53 6.85 -0.96
C LEU A 242 -3.30 5.56 -1.19
N LEU A 243 -4.09 5.13 -0.22
CA LEU A 243 -5.03 4.01 -0.31
C LEU A 243 -6.46 4.53 -0.47
N VAL A 244 -7.06 4.25 -1.62
CA VAL A 244 -8.44 4.62 -1.95
C VAL A 244 -9.36 3.43 -1.71
N VAL A 245 -10.37 3.62 -0.88
CA VAL A 245 -11.34 2.61 -0.45
C VAL A 245 -12.63 2.72 -1.28
N PRO A 246 -13.20 1.61 -1.78
CA PRO A 246 -14.48 1.62 -2.47
C PRO A 246 -15.61 2.18 -1.57
N ASN A 247 -16.57 2.88 -2.18
CA ASN A 247 -17.68 3.50 -1.43
C ASN A 247 -18.68 2.47 -0.85
N GLU A 248 -18.73 1.24 -1.37
CA GLU A 248 -19.35 0.03 -0.79
C GLU A 248 -19.14 -1.18 -1.74
N THR A 249 -19.23 -2.41 -1.23
CA THR A 249 -18.70 -3.65 -1.86
C THR A 249 -19.51 -4.13 -3.07
N LEU A 250 -18.90 -4.15 -4.28
CA LEU A 250 -19.54 -4.68 -5.50
C LEU A 250 -19.29 -6.19 -5.70
N ALA A 251 -20.33 -6.91 -6.14
CA ALA A 251 -20.33 -8.35 -6.44
C ALA A 251 -19.30 -8.77 -7.53
N PRO A 252 -18.81 -10.03 -7.52
CA PRO A 252 -17.72 -10.47 -8.40
C PRO A 252 -18.16 -10.69 -9.87
N PRO A 253 -17.33 -10.32 -10.87
CA PRO A 253 -17.57 -10.58 -12.29
C PRO A 253 -16.89 -11.88 -12.79
N SER A 254 -17.27 -12.25 -14.01
CA SER A 254 -16.93 -13.48 -14.74
C SER A 254 -15.44 -13.63 -15.09
N ARG A 255 -14.92 -14.86 -15.00
CA ARG A 255 -13.53 -15.23 -15.33
C ARG A 255 -13.23 -15.06 -16.82
N GLN A 256 -12.25 -14.23 -17.18
CA GLN A 256 -11.53 -14.33 -18.45
C GLN A 256 -10.10 -14.83 -18.19
N GLY A 257 -9.63 -15.76 -19.04
CA GLY A 257 -8.35 -16.45 -18.88
C GLY A 257 -7.16 -15.49 -19.03
N LEU A 258 -6.26 -15.53 -18.05
CA LEU A 258 -5.00 -14.80 -17.98
C LEU A 258 -3.85 -15.81 -18.04
N GLU A 259 -2.87 -15.61 -18.91
CA GLU A 259 -1.65 -16.44 -18.95
C GLU A 259 -0.39 -15.57 -18.85
N ALA A 260 0.64 -16.13 -18.21
CA ALA A 260 1.95 -15.51 -18.10
C ALA A 260 2.73 -15.64 -19.43
N PRO A 261 3.45 -14.61 -19.90
CA PRO A 261 4.33 -14.76 -21.06
C PRO A 261 5.45 -15.78 -20.81
N PRO A 262 5.77 -16.68 -21.76
CA PRO A 262 6.80 -17.72 -21.58
C PRO A 262 8.18 -17.20 -21.17
N ARG A 263 8.58 -16.02 -21.66
CA ARG A 263 9.87 -15.38 -21.34
C ARG A 263 9.97 -15.00 -19.86
N VAL A 264 8.88 -14.55 -19.25
CA VAL A 264 8.83 -14.18 -17.82
C VAL A 264 8.95 -15.44 -16.96
N LEU A 265 8.28 -16.52 -17.34
CA LEU A 265 8.37 -17.82 -16.65
C LEU A 265 9.79 -18.40 -16.70
N SER A 266 10.47 -18.33 -17.85
CA SER A 266 11.86 -18.79 -17.99
C SER A 266 12.83 -18.02 -17.10
N ALA A 267 12.72 -16.68 -17.07
CA ALA A 267 13.59 -15.84 -16.25
C ALA A 267 13.37 -16.06 -14.75
N LEU A 268 12.13 -16.23 -14.30
CA LEU A 268 11.82 -16.57 -12.90
C LEU A 268 12.43 -17.91 -12.49
N ARG A 269 12.41 -18.92 -13.38
CA ARG A 269 13.07 -20.22 -13.12
C ARG A 269 14.59 -20.09 -13.01
N GLU A 270 15.22 -19.31 -13.89
CA GLU A 270 16.66 -19.05 -13.81
C GLU A 270 17.06 -18.32 -12.52
N ALA A 271 16.28 -17.32 -12.11
CA ALA A 271 16.50 -16.58 -10.87
C ALA A 271 16.39 -17.49 -9.63
N ALA A 272 15.37 -18.37 -9.59
CA ALA A 272 15.21 -19.35 -8.53
C ALA A 272 16.39 -20.34 -8.46
N THR A 273 16.90 -20.76 -9.63
CA THR A 273 18.03 -21.70 -9.73
C THR A 273 19.34 -21.07 -9.22
N ARG A 274 19.62 -19.80 -9.58
CA ARG A 274 20.81 -19.07 -9.11
C ARG A 274 20.82 -18.87 -7.58
N ARG A 275 19.64 -18.76 -6.95
CA ARG A 275 19.51 -18.66 -5.49
C ARG A 275 19.79 -19.99 -4.77
N GLY A 276 19.34 -21.12 -5.33
CA GLY A 276 19.66 -22.45 -4.79
C GLY A 276 21.16 -22.73 -4.76
N GLN A 277 21.87 -22.24 -5.78
CA GLN A 277 23.33 -22.33 -5.87
C GLN A 277 24.04 -21.44 -4.83
N ARG A 278 23.64 -20.17 -4.68
CA ARG A 278 24.22 -19.25 -3.67
C ARG A 278 24.01 -19.71 -2.23
N ARG A 279 22.84 -20.26 -1.89
CA ARG A 279 22.59 -20.83 -0.55
C ARG A 279 23.42 -22.08 -0.26
N SER A 280 23.86 -22.80 -1.29
CA SER A 280 24.74 -23.97 -1.13
C SER A 280 26.20 -23.54 -0.93
N ASP A 281 26.62 -22.42 -1.54
CA ASP A 281 27.98 -21.88 -1.39
C ASP A 281 28.19 -21.15 -0.04
N ASP A 282 27.15 -20.53 0.54
CA ASP A 282 27.22 -19.90 1.87
C ASP A 282 27.15 -20.91 3.05
N GLY A 283 27.08 -22.21 2.75
CA GLY A 283 26.88 -23.29 3.72
C GLY A 283 28.14 -23.91 4.34
N ILE A 284 29.32 -23.27 4.21
CA ILE A 284 30.57 -23.75 4.83
C ILE A 284 31.42 -22.57 5.34
N ASP A 285 31.06 -21.96 6.47
CA ASP A 285 32.07 -21.46 7.42
C ASP A 285 31.55 -21.57 8.85
N GLY A 286 32.18 -22.46 9.63
CA GLY A 286 31.85 -22.71 11.02
C GLY A 286 32.41 -21.61 11.90
N ARG A 287 31.53 -20.80 12.51
CA ARG A 287 31.90 -19.98 13.68
C ARG A 287 31.01 -20.27 14.88
N LYS A 288 31.68 -20.67 15.96
CA LYS A 288 31.17 -20.89 17.32
C LYS A 288 30.45 -19.64 17.86
N PRO A 289 29.47 -19.80 18.78
CA PRO A 289 28.85 -18.68 19.46
C PRO A 289 29.80 -18.12 20.54
N MET A 290 29.98 -16.79 20.58
CA MET A 290 30.66 -16.10 21.68
C MET A 290 29.65 -15.34 22.54
N HIS A 291 29.93 -15.38 23.83
CA HIS A 291 29.16 -14.93 24.99
C HIS A 291 28.70 -13.46 24.99
N SER A 292 27.51 -13.26 25.58
CA SER A 292 27.17 -12.27 26.64
C SER A 292 27.95 -10.95 26.66
N MET A 293 27.23 -9.83 26.45
CA MET A 293 27.64 -8.52 26.98
C MET A 293 26.40 -7.73 27.45
N GLN A 294 26.32 -7.55 28.77
CA GLN A 294 25.43 -6.62 29.47
C GLN A 294 25.92 -5.18 29.31
N LEU A 295 25.02 -4.27 28.91
CA LEU A 295 25.00 -2.84 29.24
C LEU A 295 23.50 -2.48 29.27
N GLY A 296 22.91 -1.93 30.33
CA GLY A 296 23.26 -0.70 31.02
C GLY A 296 22.15 0.32 30.70
N GLY A 297 21.31 0.65 31.68
CA GLY A 297 20.00 1.29 31.49
C GLY A 297 19.98 2.74 31.02
N GLY A 298 18.77 3.22 30.72
CA GLY A 298 18.46 4.62 30.46
C GLY A 298 17.08 4.78 29.82
N TRP A 299 16.05 4.98 30.64
CA TRP A 299 14.68 5.30 30.25
C TRP A 299 14.60 6.75 29.77
N TRP A 300 13.83 7.04 28.71
CA TRP A 300 13.41 8.41 28.42
C TRP A 300 11.90 8.51 28.20
N ARG A 301 11.28 9.44 28.93
CA ARG A 301 9.88 9.90 28.83
C ARG A 301 9.89 11.31 28.24
N PRO A 302 8.88 11.72 27.46
CA PRO A 302 8.52 13.12 27.37
C PRO A 302 7.59 13.50 28.53
N PRO A 303 7.80 14.68 29.16
CA PRO A 303 6.62 15.51 29.44
C PRO A 303 6.92 17.00 29.27
N ASN A 304 6.04 17.73 28.59
CA ASN A 304 5.38 18.87 29.24
C ASN A 304 4.17 19.39 28.45
N THR A 305 2.99 19.05 28.94
CA THR A 305 1.87 19.99 29.04
C THR A 305 2.27 21.13 29.97
N ALA A 306 2.33 22.36 29.46
CA ALA A 306 2.35 23.55 30.31
C ALA A 306 0.91 23.91 30.71
N PRO A 307 0.61 24.15 32.01
CA PRO A 307 -0.66 24.73 32.41
C PRO A 307 -0.62 26.26 32.28
N LEU A 308 -1.77 26.80 31.89
CA LEU A 308 -2.15 28.21 32.06
C LEU A 308 -2.01 28.62 33.53
N LEU A 309 -1.39 29.77 33.79
CA LEU A 309 -1.63 30.56 35.00
C LEU A 309 -1.72 32.05 34.67
N GLU A 310 -2.61 32.67 35.43
CA GLU A 310 -3.21 34.00 35.30
C GLU A 310 -2.29 35.18 35.64
N ASN A 311 -2.70 36.35 35.12
CA ASN A 311 -2.63 37.71 35.69
C ASN A 311 -1.30 38.30 36.20
N SER A 312 -0.83 39.33 35.48
CA SER A 312 -0.83 40.74 35.95
C SER A 312 -0.67 41.69 34.76
#